data_AF-A0A3S0RMR2-F1
#
_entry.id   AF-A0A3S0RMR2-F1
#
_cell.length_a   1.000
_cell.length_b   1.000
_cell.length_c   1.000
_cell.angle_alpha   90.00
_cell.angle_beta   90.00
_cell.angle_gamma   90.00
#
_symmetry.space_group_name_H-M   'P 1'
#
loop_
_entity.id
_entity.type
_entity.pdbx_description
1 polymer ?
#
loop_
_entity_poly.entity_id
_entity_poly.type
_entity_poly.pdbx_seq_one_letter_code
_entity_poly.pdbx_strand_id
1 'polypeptide(L)'
;MHRQDAHLARHTMVSTDTNGQSNRRADFALMLTRMTIIRQVTAMATLQSTIVNTVLELARLVEPNMAAVITWYFHVPIAELGNLSARQLVEQGRTDAVVAFLKAICCGDRS
;
A
#
# COMPACT_ATOMS: atom_id res chain seq x y z
N MET A 1 -42.19 15.93 73.26
CA MET A 1 -42.86 14.72 72.72
C MET A 1 -43.32 15.09 71.32
N HIS A 2 -42.92 14.51 70.20
CA HIS A 2 -42.19 13.30 69.84
C HIS A 2 -41.89 13.47 68.33
N ARG A 3 -40.65 13.78 67.90
CA ARG A 3 -39.71 12.92 67.16
C ARG A 3 -40.34 11.93 66.14
N GLN A 4 -39.97 12.08 64.87
CA GLN A 4 -39.91 11.07 63.80
C GLN A 4 -39.03 11.70 62.69
N ASP A 5 -37.70 11.55 62.68
CA ASP A 5 -36.89 10.41 62.20
C ASP A 5 -37.26 10.02 60.76
N ALA A 6 -36.55 10.47 59.73
CA ALA A 6 -35.24 10.02 59.25
C ALA A 6 -35.22 8.57 58.72
N HIS A 7 -34.69 8.41 57.51
CA HIS A 7 -34.32 7.17 56.78
C HIS A 7 -35.42 6.35 56.08
N LEU A 8 -35.43 6.41 54.75
CA LEU A 8 -35.09 5.26 53.87
C LEU A 8 -34.93 5.79 52.43
N ALA A 9 -33.69 5.98 51.99
CA ALA A 9 -32.96 5.02 51.15
C ALA A 9 -33.16 5.28 49.65
N ARG A 10 -32.29 6.18 49.18
CA ARG A 10 -31.80 6.33 47.80
C ARG A 10 -31.75 5.00 47.06
N HIS A 11 -32.64 4.82 46.07
CA HIS A 11 -32.41 3.84 45.02
C HIS A 11 -31.29 4.36 44.11
N THR A 12 -30.11 3.79 44.35
CA THR A 12 -29.03 3.48 43.42
C THR A 12 -29.28 3.88 41.97
N MET A 13 -28.87 5.10 41.64
CA MET A 13 -28.35 5.42 40.33
C MET A 13 -26.96 4.78 40.27
N VAL A 14 -26.79 3.65 39.58
CA VAL A 14 -25.51 3.11 39.05
C VAL A 14 -25.80 1.73 38.46
N SER A 15 -25.98 1.71 37.14
CA SER A 15 -25.83 0.61 36.18
C SER A 15 -26.41 1.17 34.89
N THR A 16 -25.77 1.18 33.72
CA THR A 16 -24.61 0.49 33.18
C THR A 16 -24.38 1.20 31.84
N ASP A 17 -23.36 2.05 31.69
CA ASP A 17 -23.04 2.65 30.38
C ASP A 17 -21.56 2.50 29.98
N THR A 18 -20.84 1.62 30.67
CA THR A 18 -19.46 1.28 30.32
C THR A 18 -19.38 0.41 29.06
N ASN A 19 -20.43 -0.38 28.77
CA ASN A 19 -20.44 -1.32 27.65
C ASN A 19 -20.64 -0.62 26.29
N GLY A 20 -21.49 0.40 26.22
CA GLY A 20 -21.72 1.21 25.01
C GLY A 20 -20.53 2.10 24.64
N GLN A 21 -19.78 2.56 25.65
CA GLN A 21 -18.56 3.36 25.48
C GLN A 21 -17.38 2.52 24.97
N SER A 22 -17.22 1.29 25.48
CA SER A 22 -16.19 0.34 25.04
C SER A 22 -16.42 -0.13 23.60
N ASN A 23 -17.67 -0.42 23.23
CA ASN A 23 -17.99 -0.88 21.88
C ASN A 23 -17.70 0.21 20.84
N ARG A 24 -18.10 1.46 21.12
CA ARG A 24 -17.78 2.61 20.26
C ARG A 24 -16.27 2.85 20.13
N ARG A 25 -15.50 2.73 21.22
CA ARG A 25 -14.04 2.89 21.18
C ARG A 25 -13.35 1.79 20.36
N ALA A 26 -13.83 0.56 20.44
CA ALA A 26 -13.32 -0.55 19.63
C ALA A 26 -13.63 -0.38 18.13
N ASP A 27 -14.84 0.07 17.79
CA ASP A 27 -15.24 0.42 16.41
C ASP A 27 -14.37 1.55 15.83
N PHE A 28 -14.10 2.60 16.60
CA PHE A 28 -13.19 3.68 16.18
C PHE A 28 -11.75 3.19 16.01
N ALA A 29 -11.24 2.35 16.90
CA ALA A 29 -9.89 1.78 16.77
C ALA A 29 -9.77 0.87 15.53
N LEU A 30 -10.81 0.06 15.24
CA LEU A 30 -10.88 -0.78 14.05
C LEU A 30 -11.02 0.05 12.76
N MET A 31 -11.78 1.15 12.81
CA MET A 31 -11.93 2.10 11.70
C MET A 31 -10.61 2.83 11.41
N LEU A 32 -9.92 3.33 12.43
CA LEU A 32 -8.61 3.96 12.28
C LEU A 32 -7.57 2.96 11.74
N THR A 33 -7.58 1.73 12.22
CA THR A 33 -6.71 0.66 11.70
C THR A 33 -7.01 0.36 10.23
N ARG A 34 -8.29 0.23 9.86
CA ARG A 34 -8.72 0.04 8.46
C ARG A 34 -8.36 1.23 7.56
N MET A 35 -8.49 2.47 8.03
CA MET A 35 -8.10 3.67 7.28
C MET A 35 -6.59 3.76 7.09
N THR A 36 -5.80 3.34 8.09
CA THR A 36 -4.34 3.33 7.99
C THR A 36 -3.87 2.28 6.99
N ILE A 37 -4.49 1.09 7.01
CA ILE A 37 -4.21 0.01 6.06
C ILE A 37 -4.63 0.44 4.64
N ILE A 38 -5.83 0.99 4.44
CA ILE A 38 -6.28 1.49 3.14
C ILE A 38 -5.34 2.59 2.63
N ARG A 39 -4.91 3.53 3.49
CA ARG A 39 -3.97 4.59 3.12
C ARG A 39 -2.60 4.04 2.69
N GLN A 40 -2.09 3.02 3.36
CA GLN A 40 -0.82 2.38 2.98
C GLN A 40 -0.95 1.53 1.72
N VAL A 41 -2.04 0.78 1.57
CA VAL A 41 -2.34 0.00 0.34
C VAL A 41 -2.48 0.93 -0.87
N THR A 42 -3.15 2.07 -0.72
CA THR A 42 -3.24 3.09 -1.79
C THR A 42 -1.88 3.73 -2.09
N ALA A 43 -1.06 4.02 -1.09
CA ALA A 43 0.29 4.55 -1.30
C ALA A 43 1.19 3.55 -2.05
N MET A 44 1.15 2.26 -1.69
CA MET A 44 1.88 1.20 -2.39
C MET A 44 1.45 1.06 -3.85
N ALA A 45 0.14 1.07 -4.12
CA ALA A 45 -0.39 1.01 -5.48
C ALA A 45 0.03 2.21 -6.34
N THR A 46 0.09 3.41 -5.73
CA THR A 46 0.52 4.62 -6.43
C THR A 46 2.02 4.59 -6.76
N LEU A 47 2.85 4.15 -5.82
CA LEU A 47 4.30 4.01 -6.04
C LEU A 47 4.61 2.98 -7.13
N GLN A 48 3.89 1.86 -7.15
CA GLN A 48 4.08 0.82 -8.16
C GLN A 48 3.66 1.31 -9.55
N SER A 49 2.61 2.12 -9.65
CA SER A 49 2.21 2.78 -10.90
C SER A 49 3.30 3.72 -11.42
N THR A 50 3.93 4.52 -10.56
CA THR A 50 5.03 5.42 -10.96
C THR A 50 6.27 4.66 -11.43
N ILE A 51 6.62 3.56 -10.76
CA ILE A 51 7.75 2.70 -11.14
C ILE A 51 7.54 2.10 -12.53
N VAL A 52 6.38 1.50 -12.76
CA VAL A 52 6.03 0.88 -14.06
C VAL A 52 6.09 1.93 -15.16
N ASN A 53 5.49 3.11 -14.95
CA ASN A 53 5.52 4.20 -15.92
C ASN A 53 6.94 4.65 -16.24
N THR A 54 7.82 4.74 -15.24
CA THR A 54 9.23 5.13 -15.45
C THR A 54 9.95 4.12 -16.34
N VAL A 55 9.75 2.82 -16.10
CA VAL A 55 10.37 1.77 -16.91
C VAL A 55 9.84 1.78 -18.35
N LEU A 56 8.53 1.95 -18.54
CA LEU A 56 7.92 2.02 -19.87
C LEU A 56 8.38 3.26 -20.65
N GLU A 57 8.49 4.41 -20.00
CA GLU A 57 8.99 5.63 -20.65
C GLU A 57 10.45 5.49 -21.07
N LEU A 58 11.31 4.90 -20.22
CA LEU A 58 12.70 4.63 -20.59
C LEU A 58 12.80 3.61 -21.72
N ALA A 59 11.99 2.55 -21.69
CA ALA A 59 11.95 1.56 -22.77
C ALA A 59 11.48 2.19 -24.10
N ARG A 60 10.59 3.19 -24.05
CA ARG A 60 10.17 3.94 -25.24
C ARG A 60 11.30 4.70 -25.93
N LEU A 61 12.31 5.12 -25.17
CA LEU A 61 13.49 5.77 -25.73
C LEU A 61 14.35 4.80 -26.55
N VAL A 62 14.26 3.51 -26.25
CA VAL A 62 14.93 2.43 -27.01
C VAL A 62 14.05 1.96 -28.17
N GLU A 63 12.77 1.71 -27.91
CA GLU A 63 11.80 1.21 -28.88
C GLU A 63 10.55 2.11 -28.90
N PRO A 64 10.34 2.92 -29.95
CA PRO A 64 9.20 3.83 -30.03
C PRO A 64 7.83 3.14 -30.06
N ASN A 65 7.75 1.88 -30.51
CA ASN A 65 6.49 1.14 -30.58
C ASN A 65 6.03 0.67 -29.19
N MET A 66 4.99 1.32 -28.67
CA MET A 66 4.41 0.98 -27.35
C MET A 66 3.92 -0.45 -27.23
N ALA A 67 3.39 -1.07 -28.30
CA ALA A 67 2.95 -2.46 -28.24
C ALA A 67 4.15 -3.42 -28.04
N ALA A 68 5.28 -3.11 -28.68
CA ALA A 68 6.52 -3.86 -28.51
C ALA A 68 7.11 -3.65 -27.11
N VAL A 69 7.11 -2.41 -26.59
CA VAL A 69 7.57 -2.09 -25.23
C VAL A 69 6.74 -2.82 -24.17
N ILE A 70 5.41 -2.82 -24.30
CA ILE A 70 4.52 -3.54 -23.39
C ILE A 70 4.82 -5.04 -23.47
N THR A 71 4.91 -5.60 -24.68
CA THR A 71 5.23 -7.02 -24.87
C THR A 71 6.56 -7.38 -24.22
N TRP A 72 7.59 -6.54 -24.40
CA TRP A 72 8.88 -6.69 -23.75
C TRP A 72 8.78 -6.67 -22.23
N TYR A 73 8.10 -5.66 -21.68
CA TYR A 73 7.98 -5.47 -20.24
C TYR A 73 7.35 -6.68 -19.54
N PHE A 74 6.30 -7.24 -20.15
CA PHE A 74 5.56 -8.37 -19.57
C PHE A 74 6.22 -9.72 -19.82
N HIS A 75 6.77 -9.96 -21.01
CA HIS A 75 7.01 -11.32 -21.50
C HIS A 75 8.44 -11.63 -21.91
N VAL A 76 9.26 -10.62 -22.27
CA VAL A 76 10.60 -10.89 -22.79
C VAL A 76 11.58 -11.00 -21.62
N PRO A 77 12.26 -12.15 -21.46
CA PRO A 77 13.25 -12.31 -20.40
C PRO A 77 14.53 -11.53 -20.74
N ILE A 78 15.11 -10.89 -19.72
CA ILE A 78 16.38 -10.17 -19.80
C ILE A 78 17.48 -11.11 -19.32
N ALA A 79 18.31 -11.60 -20.24
CA ALA A 79 19.31 -12.63 -19.96
C ALA A 79 20.32 -12.16 -18.89
N GLU A 80 20.80 -10.92 -19.02
CA GLU A 80 21.78 -10.27 -18.14
C GLU A 80 21.27 -10.06 -16.71
N LEU A 81 19.93 -10.07 -16.53
CA LEU A 81 19.30 -9.86 -15.23
C LEU A 81 18.72 -11.15 -14.61
N GLY A 82 19.16 -12.31 -15.11
CA GLY A 82 18.79 -13.63 -14.60
C GLY A 82 17.62 -14.27 -15.34
N ASN A 83 17.42 -13.91 -16.61
CA ASN A 83 16.39 -14.47 -17.50
C ASN A 83 14.95 -14.24 -17.00
N LEU A 84 14.71 -13.09 -16.37
CA LEU A 84 13.41 -12.64 -15.88
C LEU A 84 12.89 -11.48 -16.74
N SER A 85 11.57 -11.34 -16.87
CA SER A 85 11.00 -10.16 -17.53
C SER A 85 11.12 -8.91 -16.66
N ALA A 86 11.05 -7.74 -17.28
CA ALA A 86 11.11 -6.46 -16.57
C ALA A 86 10.02 -6.35 -15.49
N ARG A 87 8.81 -6.86 -15.76
CA ARG A 87 7.73 -6.95 -14.78
C ARG A 87 8.14 -7.76 -13.55
N GLN A 88 8.67 -8.96 -13.75
CA GLN A 88 9.05 -9.84 -12.64
C GLN A 88 10.16 -9.20 -11.79
N LEU A 89 11.08 -8.49 -12.43
CA LEU A 89 12.15 -7.76 -11.74
C LEU A 89 11.58 -6.59 -10.92
N VAL A 90 10.64 -5.82 -11.47
CA VAL A 90 9.94 -4.74 -10.75
C VAL A 90 9.14 -5.29 -9.57
N GLU A 91 8.42 -6.41 -9.74
CA GLU A 91 7.69 -7.08 -8.67
C GLU A 91 8.61 -7.59 -7.55
N GLN A 92 9.87 -7.91 -7.87
CA GLN A 92 10.91 -8.27 -6.89
C GLN A 92 11.62 -7.05 -6.29
N GLY A 93 11.21 -5.82 -6.62
CA GLY A 93 11.88 -4.59 -6.16
C GLY A 93 13.22 -4.31 -6.84
N ARG A 94 13.56 -5.00 -7.92
CA ARG A 94 14.82 -4.86 -8.68
C ARG A 94 14.70 -3.84 -9.82
N THR A 95 13.85 -2.82 -9.66
CA THR A 95 13.62 -1.76 -10.66
C THR A 95 14.90 -1.06 -11.08
N ASP A 96 15.79 -0.76 -10.14
CA ASP A 96 17.04 -0.03 -10.43
C ASP A 96 17.93 -0.79 -11.43
N ALA A 97 17.94 -2.12 -11.38
CA ALA A 97 18.68 -2.95 -12.32
C ALA A 97 18.08 -2.88 -13.74
N VAL A 98 16.74 -2.85 -13.85
CA VAL A 98 16.06 -2.69 -15.14
C VAL A 98 16.32 -1.30 -15.72
N VAL A 99 16.27 -0.25 -14.88
CA VAL A 99 16.58 1.13 -15.28
C VAL A 99 18.03 1.26 -15.75
N ALA A 100 18.98 0.67 -15.02
CA ALA A 100 20.40 0.67 -15.40
C ALA A 100 20.61 -0.05 -16.74
N PHE A 101 19.97 -1.21 -16.94
CA PHE A 101 20.00 -1.97 -18.19
C PHE A 101 19.48 -1.15 -19.38
N LEU A 102 18.31 -0.50 -19.24
CA LEU A 102 17.76 0.36 -20.28
C LEU A 102 18.67 1.55 -20.61
N LYS A 103 19.25 2.19 -19.60
CA LYS A 103 20.23 3.28 -19.80
C LYS A 103 21.47 2.81 -20.54
N ALA A 104 22.00 1.63 -20.18
CA ALA A 104 23.15 1.03 -20.85
C ALA A 104 22.87 0.81 -22.35
N ILE A 105 21.67 0.30 -22.69
CA ILE A 105 21.23 0.16 -24.08
C ILE A 105 21.13 1.52 -24.77
N CYS A 106 20.50 2.53 -24.15
CA CYS A 106 20.37 3.87 -24.72
C CYS A 106 21.72 4.53 -25.00
N CYS A 107 22.71 4.34 -24.12
CA CYS A 107 24.04 4.92 -24.25
C CYS A 107 24.98 4.12 -25.16
N GLY A 108 24.54 2.96 -25.68
CA GLY A 108 25.39 2.08 -26.49
C GLY A 108 26.41 1.28 -25.69
N ASP A 109 26.37 1.35 -24.36
CA ASP A 109 27.19 0.55 -23.44
C ASP A 109 26.55 -0.83 -23.28
N ARG A 110 26.62 -1.65 -24.33
CA ARG A 110 26.37 -3.08 -24.19
C ARG A 110 27.70 -3.74 -23.77
N SER A 111 27.94 -3.83 -22.48
CA SER A 111 29.04 -4.61 -21.90
C SER A 111 28.64 -6.07 -21.70
#